data_AF-A0A3N5V494-F1
#
_entry.id   AF-A0A3N5V494-F1
#
_cell.length_a   1.000
_cell.length_b   1.000
_cell.length_c   1.000
_cell.angle_alpha   90.00
_cell.angle_beta   90.00
_cell.angle_gamma   90.00
#
_symmetry.space_group_name_H-M   'P 1'
#
loop_
_entity.id
_entity.type
_entity.pdbx_description
1 polymer ?
#
loop_
_entity_poly.entity_id
_entity_poly.type
_entity_poly.pdbx_seq_one_letter_code
_entity_poly.pdbx_strand_id
1 'polypeptide(L)'
;AQGFKTTPEQPEPTRSDCHGWGAHPLYHYFASLLGIRPASFGFDSVEIAPMPGHLVSLAGEMVHPRGRIEADLYFENGHVHGNISLPVGVTGTFCFAGRKLELQAGPQRVGL
;
A
#
# COMPACT_ATOMS: atom_id res chain seq x y z
N ALA A 1 -6.08 -26.51 4.58
CA ALA A 1 -7.18 -26.64 3.60
C ALA A 1 -6.61 -26.33 2.21
N GLN A 2 -6.66 -27.29 1.29
CA GLN A 2 -6.18 -27.28 -0.12
C GLN A 2 -4.69 -27.02 -0.41
N GLY A 3 -3.97 -26.19 0.34
CA GLY A 3 -2.49 -26.08 0.24
C GLY A 3 -1.96 -25.30 -0.96
N PHE A 4 -2.80 -24.47 -1.59
CA PHE A 4 -2.41 -23.65 -2.74
C PHE A 4 -1.19 -22.76 -2.48
N LYS A 5 -0.37 -22.59 -3.53
CA LYS A 5 0.80 -21.70 -3.57
C LYS A 5 0.62 -20.55 -4.58
N THR A 6 -0.48 -20.57 -5.30
CA THR A 6 -0.91 -19.62 -6.34
C THR A 6 -2.41 -19.41 -6.22
N THR A 7 -2.96 -18.41 -6.91
CA THR A 7 -4.40 -18.16 -6.90
C THR A 7 -5.11 -19.06 -7.92
N PRO A 8 -6.13 -19.84 -7.54
CA PRO A 8 -6.89 -20.65 -8.49
C PRO A 8 -7.74 -19.77 -9.41
N GLU A 9 -8.15 -20.33 -10.56
CA GLU A 9 -8.99 -19.64 -11.53
C GLU A 9 -10.36 -19.25 -10.94
N GLN A 10 -10.96 -20.14 -10.17
CA GLN A 10 -12.25 -19.92 -9.52
C GLN A 10 -12.34 -20.79 -8.25
N PRO A 11 -13.36 -20.59 -7.38
CA PRO A 11 -13.68 -21.59 -6.37
C PRO A 11 -13.93 -22.96 -6.99
N GLU A 12 -13.60 -24.02 -6.25
CA GLU A 12 -13.76 -25.40 -6.74
C GLU A 12 -15.19 -25.70 -7.23
N PRO A 13 -15.36 -26.48 -8.32
CA PRO A 13 -14.30 -27.12 -9.10
C PRO A 13 -13.56 -26.12 -10.01
N THR A 14 -12.21 -26.13 -9.99
CA THR A 14 -11.38 -25.29 -10.87
C THR A 14 -10.67 -26.09 -11.96
N ARG A 15 -10.44 -25.46 -13.12
CA ARG A 15 -9.60 -26.04 -14.21
C ARG A 15 -8.12 -25.76 -13.97
N SER A 16 -7.78 -24.63 -13.35
CA SER A 16 -6.39 -24.21 -13.10
C SER A 16 -6.22 -23.74 -11.66
N ASP A 17 -5.16 -24.24 -11.01
CA ASP A 17 -4.74 -23.82 -9.67
C ASP A 17 -3.80 -22.61 -9.69
N CYS A 18 -3.45 -22.11 -10.88
CA CYS A 18 -2.51 -21.00 -11.07
C CYS A 18 -3.04 -20.03 -12.13
N HIS A 19 -3.70 -18.97 -11.67
CA HIS A 19 -4.31 -17.96 -12.52
C HIS A 19 -4.14 -16.55 -11.96
N GLY A 20 -3.39 -15.71 -12.68
CA GLY A 20 -2.98 -14.39 -12.21
C GLY A 20 -4.12 -13.40 -11.96
N TRP A 21 -5.31 -13.61 -12.54
CA TRP A 21 -6.47 -12.74 -12.29
C TRP A 21 -6.96 -12.76 -10.83
N GLY A 22 -6.55 -13.77 -10.06
CA GLY A 22 -6.84 -13.92 -8.64
C GLY A 22 -5.79 -13.25 -7.77
N ALA A 23 -4.69 -12.73 -8.35
CA ALA A 23 -3.61 -12.07 -7.63
C ALA A 23 -3.94 -10.63 -7.22
N HIS A 24 -5.20 -10.20 -7.37
CA HIS A 24 -5.67 -8.89 -6.92
C HIS A 24 -5.39 -8.57 -5.44
N PRO A 25 -5.27 -9.54 -4.48
CA PRO A 25 -4.85 -9.21 -3.13
C PRO A 25 -3.49 -8.51 -3.05
N LEU A 26 -2.54 -8.82 -3.96
CA LEU A 26 -1.27 -8.10 -4.02
C LEU A 26 -1.46 -6.64 -4.43
N TYR A 27 -2.32 -6.39 -5.42
CA TYR A 27 -2.66 -5.02 -5.83
C TYR A 27 -3.35 -4.26 -4.67
N HIS A 28 -4.35 -4.86 -4.02
CA HIS A 28 -5.07 -4.23 -2.92
C HIS A 28 -4.24 -4.07 -1.64
N TYR A 29 -3.21 -4.91 -1.43
CA TYR A 29 -2.27 -4.70 -0.34
C TYR A 29 -1.64 -3.31 -0.43
N PHE A 30 -1.15 -2.95 -1.61
CA PHE A 30 -0.55 -1.64 -1.84
C PHE A 30 -1.58 -0.52 -2.02
N ALA A 31 -2.58 -0.75 -2.86
CA ALA A 31 -3.50 0.30 -3.32
C ALA A 31 -4.67 0.56 -2.35
N SER A 32 -4.89 -0.31 -1.36
CA SER A 32 -5.98 -0.22 -0.39
C SER A 32 -5.50 -0.33 1.05
N LEU A 33 -4.73 -1.37 1.42
CA LEU A 33 -4.27 -1.50 2.82
C LEU A 33 -3.23 -0.45 3.17
N LEU A 34 -2.10 -0.42 2.45
CA LEU A 34 -1.12 0.68 2.55
C LEU A 34 -1.66 1.98 1.96
N GLY A 35 -2.58 1.88 0.99
CA GLY A 35 -3.28 3.02 0.41
C GLY A 35 -2.42 3.89 -0.50
N ILE A 36 -1.34 3.37 -1.07
CA ILE A 36 -0.45 4.09 -1.98
C ILE A 36 -1.09 4.15 -3.37
N ARG A 37 -1.50 5.35 -3.81
CA ARG A 37 -2.19 5.56 -5.10
C ARG A 37 -1.65 6.78 -5.84
N PRO A 38 -1.68 6.80 -7.18
CA PRO A 38 -1.28 7.97 -7.95
C PRO A 38 -2.24 9.11 -7.71
N ALA A 39 -1.71 10.27 -7.34
CA ALA A 39 -2.46 11.52 -7.23
C ALA A 39 -2.28 12.41 -8.47
N SER A 40 -1.36 12.05 -9.36
CA SER A 40 -1.14 12.71 -10.65
C SER A 40 -0.61 11.77 -11.72
N PHE A 41 -0.58 12.25 -12.96
CA PHE A 41 -0.08 11.50 -14.11
C PHE A 41 1.36 11.01 -13.87
N GLY A 42 1.66 9.80 -14.34
CA GLY A 42 3.01 9.24 -14.21
C GLY A 42 3.42 8.96 -12.76
N PHE A 43 2.50 9.07 -11.79
CA PHE A 43 2.78 8.88 -10.38
C PHE A 43 3.73 9.97 -9.81
N ASP A 44 3.77 11.14 -10.43
CA ASP A 44 4.60 12.29 -10.01
C ASP A 44 4.29 12.75 -8.58
N SER A 45 3.05 12.54 -8.16
CA SER A 45 2.62 12.65 -6.77
C SER A 45 1.79 11.45 -6.34
N VAL A 46 1.84 11.13 -5.06
CA VAL A 46 1.13 10.01 -4.44
C VAL A 46 0.15 10.50 -3.38
N GLU A 47 -0.98 9.80 -3.23
CA GLU A 47 -1.75 9.81 -2.00
C GLU A 47 -1.46 8.51 -1.26
N ILE A 48 -1.17 8.60 0.04
CA ILE A 48 -0.99 7.45 0.94
C ILE A 48 -2.10 7.51 1.99
N ALA A 49 -3.14 6.71 1.80
CA ALA A 49 -4.34 6.69 2.64
C ALA A 49 -4.61 5.27 3.18
N PRO A 50 -3.92 4.84 4.25
CA PRO A 50 -4.00 3.46 4.72
C PRO A 50 -5.38 3.10 5.29
N MET A 51 -5.83 1.87 5.02
CA MET A 51 -7.07 1.29 5.55
C MET A 51 -6.75 -0.01 6.31
N PRO A 52 -6.25 0.08 7.56
CA PRO A 52 -5.71 -1.08 8.29
C PRO A 52 -6.77 -2.08 8.76
N GLY A 53 -8.04 -1.68 8.87
CA GLY A 53 -9.07 -2.51 9.49
C GLY A 53 -8.70 -2.84 10.94
N HIS A 54 -8.45 -4.12 11.23
CA HIS A 54 -8.03 -4.60 12.56
C HIS A 54 -6.51 -4.85 12.67
N LEU A 55 -5.75 -4.55 11.61
CA LEU A 55 -4.29 -4.74 11.60
C LEU A 55 -3.62 -3.66 12.45
N VAL A 56 -2.61 -4.07 13.22
CA VAL A 56 -1.81 -3.17 14.07
C VAL A 56 -0.60 -2.59 13.33
N SER A 57 -0.23 -3.19 12.20
CA SER A 57 0.85 -2.69 11.34
C SER A 57 0.66 -3.08 9.88
N LEU A 58 1.25 -2.27 9.01
CA LEU A 58 1.35 -2.51 7.57
C LEU A 58 2.71 -2.02 7.10
N ALA A 59 3.43 -2.86 6.36
CA ALA A 59 4.73 -2.50 5.82
C ALA A 59 4.91 -3.02 4.40
N GLY A 60 5.49 -2.23 3.52
CA GLY A 60 5.75 -2.67 2.15
C GLY A 60 6.55 -1.68 1.33
N GLU A 61 7.02 -2.20 0.21
CA GLU A 61 7.82 -1.46 -0.76
C GLU A 61 7.17 -1.59 -2.15
N MET A 62 6.74 -0.47 -2.71
CA MET A 62 6.18 -0.39 -4.04
C MET A 62 7.25 0.06 -5.03
N VAL A 63 7.40 -0.69 -6.13
CA VAL A 63 8.25 -0.28 -7.26
C VAL A 63 7.60 0.90 -7.97
N HIS A 64 8.37 1.97 -8.17
CA HIS A 64 7.96 3.15 -8.92
C HIS A 64 9.07 3.56 -9.91
N PRO A 65 8.75 4.18 -11.07
CA PRO A 65 9.73 4.49 -12.11
C PRO A 65 10.94 5.34 -11.67
N ARG A 66 10.78 6.16 -10.62
CA ARG A 66 11.86 6.99 -10.05
C ARG A 66 12.59 6.37 -8.85
N GLY A 67 12.25 5.14 -8.47
CA GLY A 67 12.75 4.48 -7.26
C GLY A 67 11.61 3.93 -6.40
N ARG A 68 11.94 3.32 -5.28
CA ARG A 68 10.97 2.64 -4.41
C ARG A 68 10.18 3.64 -3.56
N ILE A 69 8.90 3.34 -3.33
CA ILE A 69 8.08 3.96 -2.30
C ILE A 69 8.01 2.96 -1.14
N GLU A 70 8.47 3.35 0.04
CA GLU A 70 8.48 2.50 1.23
C GLU A 70 7.52 3.07 2.27
N ALA A 71 6.77 2.18 2.94
CA ALA A 71 5.91 2.53 4.05
C ALA A 71 6.05 1.45 5.14
N ASP A 72 6.21 1.88 6.38
CA ASP A 72 6.20 1.05 7.57
C ASP A 72 5.38 1.77 8.64
N LEU A 73 4.15 1.30 8.87
CA LEU A 73 3.11 2.00 9.61
C LEU A 73 2.59 1.14 10.75
N TYR A 74 2.36 1.78 11.90
CA TYR A 74 1.77 1.21 13.10
C TYR A 74 0.48 1.94 13.46
N PHE A 75 -0.53 1.18 13.89
CA PHE A 75 -1.87 1.67 14.18
C PHE A 75 -2.27 1.30 15.61
N GLU A 76 -2.60 2.31 16.42
CA GLU A 76 -3.00 2.13 17.80
C GLU A 76 -3.99 3.23 18.22
N ASN A 77 -5.05 2.88 18.96
CA ASN A 77 -6.00 3.83 19.53
C ASN A 77 -6.58 4.85 18.53
N GLY A 78 -6.74 4.48 17.25
CA GLY A 78 -7.24 5.37 16.19
C GLY A 78 -6.20 6.36 15.64
N HIS A 79 -4.93 6.18 16.00
CA HIS A 79 -3.79 6.97 15.53
C HIS A 79 -2.92 6.10 14.63
N VAL A 80 -2.12 6.76 13.79
CA VAL A 80 -1.11 6.10 12.96
C VAL A 80 0.22 6.81 13.13
N HIS A 81 1.30 6.03 13.17
CA HIS A 81 2.66 6.57 13.10
C HIS A 81 3.57 5.62 12.32
N GLY A 82 4.67 6.14 11.78
CA GLY A 82 5.58 5.30 11.02
C GLY A 82 6.59 6.07 10.18
N ASN A 83 7.22 5.34 9.26
CA ASN A 83 8.17 5.88 8.30
C ASN A 83 7.62 5.72 6.88
N ILE A 84 7.79 6.76 6.07
CA ILE A 84 7.50 6.73 4.64
C ILE A 84 8.75 7.25 3.92
N SER A 85 9.15 6.58 2.85
CA SER A 85 10.20 7.05 1.95
C SER A 85 9.63 7.21 0.55
N LEU A 86 9.77 8.40 -0.01
CA LEU A 86 9.42 8.68 -1.41
C LEU A 86 10.69 8.82 -2.25
N PRO A 87 10.69 8.36 -3.50
CA PRO A 87 11.84 8.55 -4.39
C PRO A 87 12.03 10.02 -4.75
N VAL A 88 13.22 10.37 -5.25
CA VAL A 88 13.55 11.74 -5.67
C VAL A 88 12.55 12.23 -6.72
N GLY A 89 12.04 13.45 -6.51
CA GLY A 89 11.08 14.08 -7.42
C GLY A 89 9.66 13.52 -7.34
N VAL A 90 9.33 12.75 -6.30
CA VAL A 90 7.95 12.36 -5.96
C VAL A 90 7.56 13.03 -4.65
N THR A 91 6.41 13.69 -4.66
CA THR A 91 5.78 14.28 -3.47
C THR A 91 4.46 13.58 -3.20
N GLY A 92 3.76 13.96 -2.13
CA GLY A 92 2.44 13.40 -1.91
C GLY A 92 1.74 13.91 -0.69
N THR A 93 0.65 13.25 -0.35
CA THR A 93 -0.12 13.54 0.85
C THR A 93 -0.40 12.23 1.60
N PHE A 94 -0.16 12.24 2.90
CA PHE A 94 -0.56 11.17 3.80
C PHE A 94 -1.89 11.52 4.46
N CYS A 95 -2.88 10.64 4.35
CA CYS A 95 -4.26 10.87 4.79
C CYS A 95 -4.69 9.79 5.79
N PHE A 96 -5.08 10.16 7.00
CA PHE A 96 -5.61 9.22 7.98
C PHE A 96 -6.61 9.88 8.92
N ALA A 97 -7.72 9.21 9.23
CA ALA A 97 -8.78 9.70 10.13
C ALA A 97 -9.24 11.16 9.84
N GLY A 98 -9.33 11.53 8.55
CA GLY A 98 -9.72 12.88 8.11
C GLY A 98 -8.62 13.95 8.23
N ARG A 99 -7.43 13.59 8.74
CA ARG A 99 -6.26 14.47 8.82
C ARG A 99 -5.34 14.23 7.62
N LYS A 100 -4.55 15.25 7.28
CA LYS A 100 -3.63 15.24 6.15
C LYS A 100 -2.25 15.77 6.53
N LEU A 101 -1.20 15.18 5.97
CA LEU A 101 0.19 15.66 6.03
C LEU A 101 0.78 15.69 4.62
N GLU A 102 1.49 16.75 4.29
CA GLU A 102 2.29 16.78 3.05
C GLU A 102 3.53 15.91 3.19
N LEU A 103 3.86 15.18 2.13
CA LEU A 103 5.03 14.31 2.02
C LEU A 103 6.01 14.88 1.02
N GLN A 104 7.29 14.87 1.39
CA GLN A 104 8.39 15.24 0.52
C GLN A 104 9.17 14.01 0.07
N ALA A 105 10.01 14.18 -0.96
CA ALA A 105 10.96 13.16 -1.37
C ALA A 105 11.94 12.81 -0.24
N GLY A 106 12.37 11.55 -0.19
CA GLY A 106 13.26 11.00 0.83
C GLY A 106 12.51 10.37 2.01
N PRO A 107 13.27 9.81 2.98
CA PRO A 107 12.71 9.22 4.18
C PRO A 107 12.19 10.29 5.14
N GLN A 108 10.98 10.08 5.66
CA GLN A 108 10.35 10.95 6.65
C GLN A 108 9.50 10.16 7.64
N ARG A 109 9.34 10.71 8.84
CA ARG A 109 8.40 10.21 9.84
C ARG A 109 7.03 10.86 9.64
N VAL A 110 5.99 10.06 9.79
CA VAL A 110 4.60 10.50 9.76
C VAL A 110 3.88 10.12 11.03
N GLY A 111 2.89 10.93 11.43
CA GLY A 111 2.07 10.68 12.61
C GLY A 111 0.77 11.48 12.57
N LEU A 112 -0.38 10.81 12.64
CA LEU A 112 -1.71 11.40 12.61
C LEU A 112 -2.64 10.80 13.66
#